data_AF-A0A091FAD0-F1
#
_entry.id   AF-A0A091FAD0-F1
#
_cell.length_a   1.000
_cell.length_b   1.000
_cell.length_c   1.000
_cell.angle_alpha   90.00
_cell.angle_beta   90.00
_cell.angle_gamma   90.00
#
_symmetry.space_group_name_H-M   'P 1'
#
loop_
_entity.id
_entity.type
_entity.pdbx_description
1 polymer ?
#
loop_
_entity_poly.entity_id
_entity_poly.type
_entity_poly.pdbx_seq_one_letter_code
_entity_poly.pdbx_strand_id
1 'polypeptide(L)'
;MVIPHAQHVLRVKVINIFVIALVLLINTVVHAGDTYVKTTYKNTHWMVIEVGETGAFKQCEARSTPDYIDTAKNPKYGILYLAISQNDNVTFLGENVGAYFKISKGTTLQVDDEAAISITPETPSKDKNIVKNILRSKGKFITIKIDYGDNNPSVHKFSLKGFNEAYQKLKLCGK
;
A
#
# COMPACT_ATOMS: atom_id res chain seq x y z
N MET A 1 36.02 25.64 -64.85
CA MET A 1 36.56 25.61 -63.47
C MET A 1 35.39 25.87 -62.51
N VAL A 2 34.70 24.83 -62.03
CA VAL A 2 33.62 24.93 -61.03
C VAL A 2 33.67 23.68 -60.13
N ILE A 3 34.33 23.86 -59.00
CA ILE A 3 34.15 23.32 -57.64
C ILE A 3 33.31 22.02 -57.47
N PRO A 4 33.92 20.89 -57.03
CA PRO A 4 33.22 19.74 -56.46
C PRO A 4 33.24 19.84 -54.91
N HIS A 5 32.29 20.55 -54.29
CA HIS A 5 32.23 20.63 -52.82
C HIS A 5 30.85 20.51 -52.17
N ALA A 6 29.77 20.34 -52.94
CA ALA A 6 28.42 20.32 -52.36
C ALA A 6 27.92 18.93 -51.92
N GLN A 7 28.44 17.83 -52.47
CA GLN A 7 27.85 16.49 -52.23
C GLN A 7 28.38 15.75 -51.00
N HIS A 8 29.57 16.08 -50.49
CA HIS A 8 30.12 15.45 -49.28
C HIS A 8 29.55 16.02 -47.97
N VAL A 9 29.13 17.29 -47.96
CA VAL A 9 28.66 17.95 -46.73
C VAL A 9 27.24 17.51 -46.34
N LEU A 10 26.38 17.15 -47.30
CA LEU A 10 25.03 16.69 -47.01
C LEU A 10 24.99 15.28 -46.39
N ARG A 11 25.87 14.36 -46.82
CA ARG A 11 25.86 12.97 -46.31
C ARG A 11 26.34 12.86 -44.86
N VAL A 12 27.29 13.70 -44.44
CA VAL A 12 27.84 13.66 -43.07
C VAL A 12 26.86 14.25 -42.04
N LYS A 13 26.08 15.27 -42.41
CA LYS A 13 25.07 15.87 -41.51
C LYS A 13 23.89 14.93 -41.22
N VAL A 14 23.44 14.16 -42.21
CA VAL A 14 22.29 13.24 -42.05
C VAL A 14 22.66 12.04 -41.18
N ILE A 15 23.87 11.48 -41.32
CA ILE A 15 24.32 10.35 -40.50
C ILE A 15 24.44 10.76 -39.02
N ASN A 16 24.95 11.96 -38.72
CA ASN A 16 25.09 12.44 -37.34
C ASN A 16 23.74 12.61 -36.62
N ILE A 17 22.70 13.10 -37.31
CA ILE A 17 21.38 13.30 -36.70
C ILE A 17 20.72 11.95 -36.39
N PHE A 18 20.86 10.96 -37.27
CA PHE A 18 20.32 9.62 -37.04
C PHE A 18 21.02 8.90 -35.89
N VAL A 19 22.36 9.02 -35.76
CA VAL A 19 23.11 8.43 -34.65
C VAL A 19 22.75 9.11 -33.32
N ILE A 20 22.61 10.44 -33.29
CA ILE A 20 22.20 11.17 -32.08
C ILE A 20 20.76 10.82 -31.68
N ALA A 21 19.84 10.69 -32.64
CA ALA A 21 18.46 10.27 -32.37
C ALA A 21 18.38 8.82 -31.86
N LEU A 22 19.23 7.91 -32.38
CA LEU A 22 19.34 6.53 -31.92
C LEU A 22 19.92 6.47 -30.49
N VAL A 23 20.96 7.25 -30.19
CA VAL A 23 21.53 7.37 -28.82
C VAL A 23 20.52 7.97 -27.84
N LEU A 24 19.71 8.95 -28.27
CA LEU A 24 18.64 9.52 -27.45
C LEU A 24 17.47 8.54 -27.22
N LEU A 25 17.17 7.66 -28.19
CA LEU A 25 16.13 6.63 -28.07
C LEU A 25 16.57 5.41 -27.25
N ILE A 26 17.86 5.08 -27.22
CA ILE A 26 18.40 4.01 -26.36
C ILE A 26 18.46 4.47 -24.89
N ASN A 27 18.49 5.78 -24.64
CA ASN A 27 18.47 6.37 -23.30
C ASN A 27 17.06 6.57 -22.70
N THR A 28 15.99 6.05 -23.32
CA THR A 28 14.72 5.82 -22.59
C THR A 28 14.83 4.55 -21.74
N VAL A 29 15.95 4.43 -21.01
CA VAL A 29 16.03 3.57 -19.84
C VAL A 29 15.06 4.20 -18.85
N VAL A 30 13.86 3.60 -18.73
CA VAL A 30 13.02 3.78 -17.54
C VAL A 30 13.98 3.63 -16.37
N HIS A 31 14.19 4.69 -15.59
CA HIS A 31 15.19 4.67 -14.54
C HIS A 31 14.81 3.53 -13.59
N ALA A 32 15.57 2.44 -13.62
CA ALA A 32 15.46 1.38 -12.65
C ALA A 32 15.77 2.03 -11.29
N GLY A 33 14.79 2.01 -10.38
CA GLY A 33 14.89 2.66 -9.07
C GLY A 33 13.81 3.70 -8.76
N ASP A 34 12.97 4.12 -9.71
CA ASP A 34 11.85 5.00 -9.36
C ASP A 34 10.79 4.21 -8.57
N THR A 35 10.55 4.66 -7.33
CA THR A 35 9.48 4.15 -6.48
C THR A 35 8.13 4.50 -7.08
N TYR A 36 7.29 3.50 -7.30
CA TYR A 36 5.92 3.73 -7.74
C TYR A 36 4.92 3.15 -6.75
N VAL A 37 3.72 3.75 -6.76
CA VAL A 37 2.54 3.24 -6.06
C VAL A 37 1.43 3.11 -7.08
N LYS A 38 0.96 1.88 -7.30
CA LYS A 38 -0.11 1.57 -8.26
C LYS A 38 -1.26 0.88 -7.55
N THR A 39 -2.47 1.41 -7.69
CA THR A 39 -3.67 0.69 -7.27
C THR A 39 -4.01 -0.38 -8.31
N THR A 40 -3.98 -1.65 -7.93
CA THR A 40 -4.25 -2.79 -8.82
C THR A 40 -5.69 -3.30 -8.71
N TYR A 41 -6.35 -2.99 -7.60
CA TYR A 41 -7.76 -3.29 -7.38
C TYR A 41 -8.37 -2.28 -6.39
N LYS A 42 -9.65 -1.96 -6.55
CA LYS A 42 -10.40 -1.14 -5.61
C LYS A 42 -11.88 -1.52 -5.62
N ASN A 43 -12.45 -1.66 -4.44
CA ASN A 43 -13.90 -1.66 -4.22
C ASN A 43 -14.26 -0.57 -3.19
N THR A 44 -15.49 -0.60 -2.66
CA THR A 44 -16.00 0.40 -1.72
C THR A 44 -15.17 0.52 -0.43
N HIS A 45 -14.66 -0.59 0.11
CA HIS A 45 -14.02 -0.60 1.44
C HIS A 45 -12.55 -1.05 1.42
N TRP A 46 -12.11 -1.64 0.30
CA TRP A 46 -10.78 -2.23 0.15
C TRP A 46 -10.11 -1.77 -1.13
N MET A 47 -8.80 -1.54 -1.06
CA MET A 47 -7.94 -1.35 -2.21
C MET A 47 -6.72 -2.25 -2.10
N VAL A 48 -6.26 -2.78 -3.23
CA VAL A 48 -4.95 -3.44 -3.32
C VAL A 48 -4.02 -2.49 -4.02
N ILE A 49 -2.89 -2.23 -3.38
CA ILE A 49 -1.82 -1.43 -3.96
C ILE A 49 -0.57 -2.28 -4.15
N GLU A 50 0.16 -1.95 -5.20
CA GLU A 50 1.50 -2.43 -5.51
C GLU A 50 2.45 -1.26 -5.29
N VAL A 51 3.45 -1.46 -4.44
CA VAL A 51 4.54 -0.54 -4.16
C VAL A 51 5.84 -1.24 -4.53
N GLY A 52 6.69 -0.57 -5.28
CA GLY A 52 7.98 -1.15 -5.63
C GLY A 52 8.85 -0.16 -6.37
N GLU A 53 10.05 -0.60 -6.67
CA GLU A 53 10.93 0.07 -7.61
C GLU A 53 10.76 -0.57 -8.98
N THR A 54 10.78 0.27 -10.02
CA THR A 54 10.66 -0.23 -11.39
C THR A 54 11.81 -1.19 -11.71
N GLY A 55 11.47 -2.45 -12.02
CA GLY A 55 12.46 -3.52 -12.29
C GLY A 55 12.89 -4.34 -11.07
N ALA A 56 12.36 -4.08 -9.87
CA ALA A 56 12.70 -4.80 -8.64
C ALA A 56 11.50 -5.54 -8.02
N PHE A 57 11.73 -6.15 -6.84
CA PHE A 57 10.71 -6.85 -6.08
C PHE A 57 9.54 -5.92 -5.73
N LYS A 58 8.33 -6.38 -6.03
CA LYS A 58 7.09 -5.64 -5.82
C LYS A 58 6.47 -6.08 -4.50
N GLN A 59 6.17 -5.12 -3.64
CA GLN A 59 5.41 -5.36 -2.43
C GLN A 59 3.95 -5.01 -2.69
N CYS A 60 3.04 -5.89 -2.32
CA CYS A 60 1.62 -5.58 -2.39
C CYS A 60 0.96 -5.65 -1.02
N GLU A 61 -0.06 -4.82 -0.84
CA GLU A 61 -0.89 -4.82 0.35
C GLU A 61 -2.34 -4.45 0.04
N ALA A 62 -3.26 -5.08 0.77
CA ALA A 62 -4.66 -4.69 0.79
C ALA A 62 -4.88 -3.70 1.94
N ARG A 63 -5.41 -2.52 1.63
CA ARG A 63 -5.71 -1.46 2.59
C ARG A 63 -7.21 -1.26 2.72
N SER A 64 -7.66 -1.01 3.95
CA SER A 64 -9.01 -0.56 4.26
C SER A 64 -8.97 0.70 5.12
N THR A 65 -9.87 1.64 4.81
CA THR A 65 -10.12 2.84 5.61
C THR A 65 -11.26 2.55 6.57
N PRO A 66 -11.24 3.04 7.82
CA PRO A 66 -12.31 2.79 8.76
C PRO A 66 -13.60 3.48 8.31
N ASP A 67 -14.73 2.81 8.48
CA ASP A 67 -16.05 3.37 8.19
C ASP A 67 -16.47 4.41 9.25
N TYR A 68 -15.87 4.34 10.45
CA TYR A 68 -16.08 5.27 11.55
C TYR A 68 -14.75 5.73 12.14
N ILE A 69 -14.51 7.04 12.09
CA ILE A 69 -13.42 7.70 12.78
C ILE A 69 -13.94 8.09 14.17
N ASP A 70 -13.48 7.36 15.18
CA ASP A 70 -13.48 7.65 16.62
C ASP A 70 -14.71 8.33 17.26
N THR A 71 -15.40 7.62 18.17
CA THR A 71 -16.32 8.27 19.13
C THR A 71 -15.60 8.84 20.35
N ALA A 72 -14.32 8.53 20.56
CA ALA A 72 -13.49 9.16 21.58
C ALA A 72 -12.86 10.44 21.02
N LYS A 73 -12.79 11.48 21.85
CA LYS A 73 -12.29 12.83 21.50
C LYS A 73 -10.79 12.83 21.20
N ASN A 74 -10.32 12.32 20.06
CA ASN A 74 -8.95 12.63 19.63
C ASN A 74 -8.76 12.72 18.10
N PRO A 75 -9.36 13.74 17.46
CA PRO A 75 -9.08 14.09 16.06
C PRO A 75 -7.65 14.59 15.80
N LYS A 76 -6.76 14.58 16.80
CA LYS A 76 -5.37 15.06 16.70
C LYS A 76 -4.43 14.11 15.96
N TYR A 77 -4.81 12.84 15.82
CA TYR A 77 -3.99 11.78 15.23
C TYR A 77 -4.73 11.27 13.99
N GLY A 78 -4.04 11.18 12.85
CA GLY A 78 -4.65 11.15 11.51
C GLY A 78 -5.44 9.89 11.17
N ILE A 79 -5.81 9.78 9.89
CA ILE A 79 -6.58 8.64 9.36
C ILE A 79 -5.75 7.35 9.52
N LEU A 80 -6.27 6.41 10.30
CA LEU A 80 -5.74 5.06 10.45
C LEU A 80 -6.21 4.20 9.27
N TYR A 81 -5.31 3.46 8.63
CA TYR A 81 -5.64 2.44 7.64
C TYR A 81 -5.24 1.08 8.19
N LEU A 82 -6.07 0.07 7.97
CA LEU A 82 -5.72 -1.33 8.17
C LEU A 82 -5.04 -1.83 6.90
N ALA A 83 -3.83 -2.36 7.02
CA ALA A 83 -3.08 -2.92 5.91
C ALA A 83 -2.80 -4.42 6.12
N ILE A 84 -2.95 -5.20 5.06
CA ILE A 84 -2.66 -6.63 5.03
C ILE A 84 -1.66 -6.89 3.90
N SER A 85 -0.47 -7.38 4.25
CA SER A 85 0.55 -7.71 3.26
C SER A 85 0.31 -9.07 2.60
N GLN A 86 1.01 -9.35 1.50
CA GLN A 86 0.96 -10.65 0.84
C GLN A 86 1.34 -11.84 1.72
N ASN A 87 2.12 -11.60 2.78
CA ASN A 87 2.54 -12.60 3.76
C ASN A 87 1.56 -12.71 4.95
N ASP A 88 0.34 -12.20 4.79
CA ASP A 88 -0.73 -12.23 5.79
C ASP A 88 -0.41 -11.46 7.08
N ASN A 89 0.52 -10.52 7.00
CA ASN A 89 0.81 -9.62 8.12
C ASN A 89 -0.24 -8.51 8.15
N VAL A 90 -0.81 -8.30 9.33
CA VAL A 90 -1.68 -7.15 9.61
C VAL A 90 -0.85 -6.03 10.23
N THR A 91 -0.92 -4.85 9.65
CA THR A 91 -0.28 -3.62 10.13
C THR A 91 -1.25 -2.44 10.07
N PHE A 92 -0.87 -1.34 10.71
CA PHE A 92 -1.63 -0.10 10.67
C PHE A 92 -0.79 1.01 10.05
N LEU A 93 -1.40 1.78 9.18
CA LEU A 93 -0.75 2.90 8.47
C LEU A 93 -1.53 4.18 8.76
N GLY A 94 -0.90 5.34 8.62
CA GLY A 94 -1.57 6.61 8.84
C GLY A 94 -0.62 7.70 9.29
N GLU A 95 -1.07 8.94 9.16
CA GLU A 95 -0.32 10.08 9.69
C GLU A 95 -0.33 10.00 11.23
N ASN A 96 0.86 10.02 11.84
CA ASN A 96 1.06 9.93 13.29
C ASN A 96 0.67 8.59 13.93
N VAL A 97 0.58 7.50 13.15
CA VAL A 97 0.23 6.16 13.67
C VAL A 97 1.13 5.72 14.84
N GLY A 98 2.44 5.98 14.76
CA GLY A 98 3.37 5.64 15.84
C GLY A 98 3.14 6.47 17.12
N ALA A 99 2.88 7.77 16.99
CA ALA A 99 2.56 8.61 18.15
C ALA A 99 1.24 8.17 18.81
N TYR A 100 0.28 7.78 17.99
CA TYR A 100 -1.04 7.32 18.41
C TYR A 100 -0.97 6.01 19.23
N PHE A 101 -0.09 5.09 18.87
CA PHE A 101 0.08 3.82 19.59
C PHE A 101 1.10 3.89 20.73
N LYS A 102 2.12 4.76 20.64
CA LYS A 102 3.15 4.91 21.69
C LYS A 102 2.58 5.31 23.05
N ILE A 103 1.51 6.11 23.07
CA ILE A 103 0.84 6.53 24.30
C ILE A 103 -0.25 5.56 24.75
N SER A 104 -0.57 4.54 23.95
CA SER A 104 -1.58 3.54 24.31
C SER A 104 -1.09 2.64 25.45
N LYS A 105 -2.02 2.22 26.30
CA LYS A 105 -1.82 1.22 27.36
C LYS A 105 -2.18 -0.18 26.89
N GLY A 106 -3.00 -0.29 25.85
CA GLY A 106 -3.32 -1.55 25.20
C GLY A 106 -4.02 -1.35 23.87
N THR A 107 -3.80 -2.26 22.93
CA THR A 107 -4.56 -2.31 21.69
C THR A 107 -5.10 -3.72 21.48
N THR A 108 -6.36 -3.81 21.09
CA THR A 108 -7.02 -5.07 20.76
C THR A 108 -7.65 -5.00 19.37
N LEU A 109 -7.57 -6.12 18.66
CA LEU A 109 -8.22 -6.35 17.38
C LEU A 109 -9.27 -7.43 17.56
N GLN A 110 -10.48 -7.19 17.09
CA GLN A 110 -11.59 -8.12 17.16
C GLN A 110 -12.24 -8.23 15.78
N VAL A 111 -12.54 -9.46 15.35
CA VAL A 111 -13.33 -9.71 14.12
C VAL A 111 -14.76 -9.99 14.57
N ASP A 112 -15.66 -9.04 14.37
CA ASP A 112 -17.02 -8.99 14.93
C ASP A 112 -17.06 -9.42 16.40
N ASP A 113 -17.72 -10.55 16.71
CA ASP A 113 -17.92 -11.06 18.06
C ASP A 113 -16.89 -12.14 18.46
N GLU A 114 -15.86 -12.38 17.64
CA GLU A 114 -14.78 -13.31 17.99
C GLU A 114 -13.96 -12.81 19.20
N ALA A 115 -13.11 -13.68 19.75
CA ALA A 115 -12.22 -13.30 20.85
C ALA A 115 -11.30 -12.15 20.43
N ALA A 116 -11.21 -11.12 21.28
CA ALA A 116 -10.32 -10.00 21.05
C ALA A 116 -8.85 -10.44 21.17
N ILE A 117 -8.05 -10.05 20.19
CA ILE A 117 -6.63 -10.38 20.08
C ILE A 117 -5.85 -9.12 20.47
N SER A 118 -5.02 -9.21 21.52
CA SER A 118 -4.07 -8.13 21.82
C SER A 118 -3.06 -8.01 20.68
N ILE A 119 -2.83 -6.80 20.18
CA ILE A 119 -1.91 -6.54 19.06
C ILE A 119 -0.95 -5.40 19.42
N THR A 120 0.23 -5.43 18.80
CA THR A 120 1.21 -4.35 18.88
C THR A 120 1.27 -3.70 17.50
N PRO A 121 0.61 -2.56 17.30
CA PRO A 121 0.21 -2.09 15.96
C PRO A 121 1.36 -1.66 15.03
N GLU A 122 2.50 -1.28 15.60
CA GLU A 122 3.73 -0.94 14.88
C GLU A 122 4.47 -2.18 14.35
N THR A 123 4.12 -3.36 14.86
CA THR A 123 4.80 -4.61 14.51
C THR A 123 3.86 -5.56 13.76
N PRO A 124 4.30 -6.11 12.62
CA PRO A 124 3.57 -7.16 11.92
C PRO A 124 3.15 -8.27 12.87
N SER A 125 1.85 -8.50 13.02
CA SER A 125 1.33 -9.61 13.82
C SER A 125 1.34 -10.89 13.00
N LYS A 126 2.54 -11.37 12.68
CA LYS A 126 2.77 -12.72 12.15
C LYS A 126 2.34 -13.71 13.24
N ASP A 127 1.64 -14.78 12.88
CA ASP A 127 1.24 -15.88 13.79
C ASP A 127 -0.05 -15.73 14.63
N LYS A 128 -0.71 -14.56 14.62
CA LYS A 128 -1.98 -14.39 15.37
C LYS A 128 -3.24 -14.90 14.66
N ASN A 129 -3.10 -15.63 13.55
CA ASN A 129 -4.19 -16.15 12.71
C ASN A 129 -5.23 -15.09 12.27
N ILE A 130 -4.91 -13.79 12.32
CA ILE A 130 -5.89 -12.71 12.13
C ILE A 130 -6.52 -12.78 10.73
N VAL A 131 -5.70 -12.88 9.67
CA VAL A 131 -6.20 -13.00 8.29
C VAL A 131 -7.04 -14.27 8.11
N LYS A 132 -6.63 -15.38 8.72
CA LYS A 132 -7.38 -16.64 8.69
C LYS A 132 -8.72 -16.52 9.40
N ASN A 133 -8.79 -15.80 10.52
CA ASN A 133 -10.04 -15.50 11.21
C ASN A 133 -10.93 -14.62 10.34
N ILE A 134 -10.39 -13.56 9.72
CA ILE A 134 -11.14 -12.72 8.79
C ILE A 134 -11.72 -13.55 7.63
N LEU A 135 -10.92 -14.42 7.02
CA LEU A 135 -11.35 -15.26 5.90
C LEU A 135 -12.39 -16.32 6.28
N ARG A 136 -12.33 -16.82 7.52
CA ARG A 136 -13.29 -17.80 8.05
C ARG A 136 -14.56 -17.15 8.56
N SER A 137 -14.44 -15.93 9.05
CA SER A 137 -15.53 -15.19 9.62
C SER A 137 -16.58 -14.92 8.53
N LYS A 138 -17.85 -15.17 8.86
CA LYS A 138 -18.99 -14.58 8.12
C LYS A 138 -19.26 -13.13 8.55
N GLY A 139 -18.24 -12.56 9.15
CA GLY A 139 -18.21 -11.29 9.81
C GLY A 139 -18.45 -10.10 8.89
N LYS A 140 -18.81 -8.97 9.50
CA LYS A 140 -19.04 -7.71 8.82
C LYS A 140 -17.94 -6.71 9.09
N PHE A 141 -17.29 -6.75 10.26
CA PHE A 141 -16.35 -5.72 10.66
C PHE A 141 -15.14 -6.24 11.43
N ILE A 142 -13.99 -5.58 11.21
CA ILE A 142 -12.86 -5.63 12.13
C ILE A 142 -12.99 -4.40 13.04
N THR A 143 -12.99 -4.63 14.35
CA THR A 143 -12.99 -3.56 15.35
C THR A 143 -11.62 -3.51 16.02
N ILE A 144 -11.03 -2.32 16.05
CA ILE A 144 -9.82 -2.04 16.81
C ILE A 144 -10.20 -1.16 17.99
N LYS A 145 -9.78 -1.56 19.18
CA LYS A 145 -9.93 -0.75 20.40
C LYS A 145 -8.56 -0.40 20.94
N ILE A 146 -8.35 0.88 21.19
CA ILE A 146 -7.08 1.44 21.69
C ILE A 146 -7.37 2.10 23.01
N ASP A 147 -6.79 1.55 24.07
CA ASP A 147 -6.95 2.04 25.43
C ASP A 147 -5.80 2.98 25.79
N TYR A 148 -6.14 4.15 26.32
CA TYR A 148 -5.20 5.16 26.81
C TYR A 148 -5.14 5.25 28.34
N GLY A 149 -5.94 4.45 29.05
CA GLY A 149 -6.02 4.43 30.52
C GLY A 149 -7.00 5.45 31.12
N ASP A 150 -7.88 6.04 30.31
CA ASP A 150 -8.86 7.06 30.71
C ASP A 150 -10.33 6.56 30.66
N ASN A 151 -10.54 5.23 30.62
CA ASN A 151 -11.83 4.54 30.49
C ASN A 151 -12.64 4.86 29.21
N ASN A 152 -12.07 5.59 28.25
CA ASN A 152 -12.71 5.92 26.98
C ASN A 152 -11.83 5.47 25.81
N PRO A 153 -11.78 4.15 25.50
CA PRO A 153 -10.95 3.67 24.43
C PRO A 153 -11.41 4.24 23.08
N SER A 154 -10.43 4.56 22.23
CA SER A 154 -10.72 4.86 20.84
C SER A 154 -11.11 3.60 20.08
N VAL A 155 -12.14 3.69 19.25
CA VAL A 155 -12.69 2.53 18.53
C VAL A 155 -12.74 2.81 17.03
N HIS A 156 -12.06 1.98 16.26
CA HIS A 156 -12.03 2.03 14.79
C HIS A 156 -12.72 0.79 14.23
N LYS A 157 -13.59 0.97 13.24
CA LYS A 157 -14.30 -0.14 12.58
C LYS A 157 -14.00 -0.16 11.09
N PHE A 158 -13.63 -1.32 10.58
CA PHE A 158 -13.32 -1.55 9.16
C PHE A 158 -14.28 -2.59 8.60
N SER A 159 -15.01 -2.27 7.53
CA SER A 159 -15.89 -3.22 6.86
C SER A 159 -15.11 -4.34 6.18
N LEU A 160 -15.58 -5.58 6.39
CA LEU A 160 -15.11 -6.78 5.70
C LEU A 160 -15.82 -7.00 4.35
N LYS A 161 -16.78 -6.15 3.98
CA LYS A 161 -17.48 -6.27 2.70
C LYS A 161 -16.50 -6.11 1.55
N GLY A 162 -16.44 -7.12 0.68
CA GLY A 162 -15.50 -7.15 -0.44
C GLY A 162 -14.06 -7.51 -0.07
N PHE A 163 -13.78 -7.86 1.20
CA PHE A 163 -12.44 -8.26 1.63
C PHE A 163 -11.95 -9.52 0.90
N ASN A 164 -12.77 -10.56 0.79
CA ASN A 164 -12.35 -11.83 0.18
C ASN A 164 -11.89 -11.61 -1.28
N GLU A 165 -12.62 -10.80 -2.06
CA GLU A 165 -12.22 -10.46 -3.42
C GLU A 165 -10.90 -9.67 -3.44
N ALA A 166 -10.77 -8.63 -2.60
CA ALA A 166 -9.55 -7.86 -2.47
C ALA A 166 -8.35 -8.75 -2.06
N TYR A 167 -8.56 -9.69 -1.16
CA TYR A 167 -7.55 -10.64 -0.71
C TYR A 167 -7.11 -11.59 -1.83
N GLN A 168 -8.02 -12.10 -2.64
CA GLN A 168 -7.64 -12.88 -3.82
C GLN A 168 -6.80 -12.04 -4.79
N LYS A 169 -7.18 -10.77 -5.03
CA LYS A 169 -6.39 -9.85 -5.86
C LYS A 169 -5.01 -9.56 -5.27
N LEU A 170 -4.91 -9.42 -3.95
CA LEU A 170 -3.63 -9.29 -3.23
C LEU A 170 -2.71 -10.49 -3.47
N LYS A 171 -3.25 -11.72 -3.42
CA LYS A 171 -2.48 -12.96 -3.65
C LYS A 171 -2.07 -13.19 -5.11
N LEU A 172 -2.66 -12.44 -6.04
CA LEU A 172 -2.30 -12.40 -7.46
C LEU A 172 -1.38 -11.22 -7.80
N CYS A 173 -1.23 -10.25 -6.89
CA CYS A 173 -0.42 -9.07 -7.14
C CYS A 173 1.07 -9.44 -7.25
N GLY A 174 1.79 -8.83 -8.19
CA GLY A 174 3.21 -9.11 -8.43
C GLY A 174 3.57 -10.52 -8.94
N LYS A 175 2.58 -11.34 -9.30
CA LYS A 175 2.78 -12.62 -10.01
C LYS A 175 2.74 -12.45 -11.53
#